data_AF-A0A962UWA9-F1
#
_entry.id   AF-A0A962UWA9-F1
#
_cell.length_a   1.000
_cell.length_b   1.000
_cell.length_c   1.000
_cell.angle_alpha   90.00
_cell.angle_beta   90.00
_cell.angle_gamma   90.00
#
_symmetry.space_group_name_H-M   'P 1'
#
loop_
_entity.id
_entity.type
_entity.pdbx_description
1 polymer ?
#
loop_
_entity_poly.entity_id
_entity_poly.type
_entity_poly.pdbx_seq_one_letter_code
_entity_poly.pdbx_strand_id
1 'polypeptide(L)' 'DPVKLPFFLCAKEGCTTIATPLPSAMVEALKKGENASVRIAAPNKQVVALPLSLNGFTKAIASIKK' A
#
# COMPACT_ATOMS: atom_id res chain seq x y z
N ASP A 1 14.15 -1.75 -3.45
CA ASP A 1 13.45 -0.57 -4.01
C ASP A 1 11.99 -0.53 -3.63
N PRO A 2 11.36 0.66 -3.55
CA PRO A 2 9.93 0.79 -3.32
C PRO A 2 9.14 0.20 -4.50
N VAL A 3 8.13 -0.62 -4.18
CA VAL A 3 7.20 -1.16 -5.18
C VAL A 3 6.38 -0.01 -5.76
N LYS A 4 6.43 0.15 -7.08
CA LYS A 4 5.68 1.18 -7.80
C LYS A 4 4.31 0.62 -8.19
N LEU A 5 3.25 1.29 -7.74
CA LEU A 5 1.88 0.93 -8.08
C LEU A 5 1.28 2.05 -8.93
N PRO A 6 0.86 1.78 -10.18
CA PRO A 6 0.19 2.78 -11.00
C PRO A 6 -1.20 3.08 -10.44
N PHE A 7 -1.63 4.34 -10.53
CA PHE A 7 -3.02 4.69 -10.29
C PHE A 7 -3.91 4.09 -11.38
N PHE A 8 -4.98 3.44 -10.96
CA PHE A 8 -5.98 2.85 -11.84
C PHE A 8 -7.15 3.80 -12.09
N LEU A 9 -7.73 4.36 -11.02
CA LEU A 9 -8.84 5.31 -11.10
C LEU A 9 -8.69 6.34 -9.97
N CYS A 10 -9.08 7.59 -10.25
CA CYS A 10 -9.21 8.64 -9.24
C CYS A 10 -10.66 9.11 -9.16
N ALA A 11 -11.17 9.24 -7.94
CA ALA A 11 -12.49 9.77 -7.59
C ALA A 11 -12.34 10.94 -6.61
N LYS A 12 -13.46 11.49 -6.11
CA LYS A 12 -13.43 12.61 -5.15
C LYS A 12 -12.74 12.22 -3.83
N GLU A 13 -12.83 10.95 -3.46
CA GLU A 13 -12.31 10.38 -2.22
C GLU A 13 -10.80 10.06 -2.30
N GLY A 14 -10.24 9.98 -3.50
CA GLY A 14 -8.83 9.67 -3.72
C GLY A 14 -8.58 8.81 -4.95
N CYS A 15 -7.34 8.34 -5.09
CA CYS A 15 -6.92 7.46 -6.17
C CYS A 15 -6.69 6.03 -5.68
N THR A 16 -7.02 5.05 -6.51
CA THR A 16 -6.89 3.63 -6.20
C THR A 16 -5.91 2.92 -7.13
N THR A 17 -5.29 1.86 -6.64
CA THR A 17 -4.37 0.98 -7.39
C THR A 17 -4.89 -0.47 -7.51
N ILE A 18 -6.18 -0.70 -7.26
CA ILE A 18 -6.80 -2.04 -7.10
C ILE A 18 -6.49 -3.02 -8.26
N ALA A 19 -6.25 -2.53 -9.48
CA ALA A 19 -5.93 -3.38 -10.62
C ALA A 19 -4.53 -4.04 -10.56
N THR A 20 -3.67 -3.65 -9.60
CA THR A 20 -2.31 -4.20 -9.46
C THR A 20 -2.19 -5.01 -8.17
N PRO A 21 -2.13 -6.35 -8.25
CA PRO A 21 -1.90 -7.20 -7.09
C PRO A 21 -0.55 -6.87 -6.43
N LEU A 22 -0.51 -6.94 -5.09
CA LEU A 22 0.76 -6.83 -4.38
C LEU A 22 1.59 -8.10 -4.62
N PRO A 23 2.89 -7.97 -4.95
CA PRO A 23 3.79 -9.12 -5.06
C PRO A 23 3.79 -9.94 -3.76
N SER A 24 3.86 -11.27 -3.87
CA SER A 24 3.87 -12.18 -2.70
C SER A 24 4.99 -11.82 -1.70
N ALA A 25 6.18 -11.49 -2.20
CA ALA A 25 7.30 -11.04 -1.38
C ALA A 25 6.98 -9.76 -0.57
N MET A 26 6.21 -8.84 -1.15
CA MET A 26 5.77 -7.63 -0.44
C MET A 26 4.75 -7.97 0.65
N VAL A 27 3.78 -8.86 0.36
CA VAL A 27 2.82 -9.33 1.36
C VAL A 27 3.53 -10.00 2.54
N GLU A 28 4.52 -10.84 2.28
CA GLU A 28 5.33 -11.47 3.34
C GLU A 28 6.16 -10.45 4.12
N ALA A 29 6.67 -9.40 3.47
CA ALA A 29 7.36 -8.31 4.17
C ALA A 29 6.39 -7.52 5.08
N LEU A 30 5.17 -7.23 4.61
CA LEU A 30 4.15 -6.52 5.38
C LEU A 30 3.67 -7.33 6.60
N LYS A 31 3.66 -8.67 6.53
CA LYS A 31 3.34 -9.53 7.68
C LYS A 31 4.39 -9.48 8.79
N LYS A 32 5.65 -9.21 8.44
CA LYS A 32 6.80 -9.22 9.36
C LYS A 32 7.17 -7.83 9.86
N GLY A 33 6.76 -6.79 9.15
CA GLY A 33 7.05 -5.40 9.50
C GLY A 33 6.06 -4.83 10.52
N GLU A 34 6.50 -3.81 11.26
CA GLU A 34 5.66 -3.05 12.19
C GLU A 34 5.05 -1.80 11.54
N ASN A 35 5.79 -1.21 10.59
CA ASN A 35 5.41 0.02 9.89
C ASN A 35 5.68 -0.12 8.39
N ALA A 36 4.83 0.49 7.58
CA ALA A 36 5.07 0.72 6.15
C ALA A 36 5.01 2.20 5.84
N SER A 37 5.59 2.61 4.71
CA SER A 37 5.47 3.97 4.21
C SER A 37 4.99 3.94 2.78
N VAL A 38 3.89 4.63 2.50
CA VAL A 38 3.40 4.87 1.15
C VAL A 38 3.87 6.24 0.72
N ARG A 39 4.57 6.32 -0.41
CA ARG A 39 5.08 7.58 -0.96
C ARG A 39 4.27 7.95 -2.20
N ILE A 40 3.69 9.13 -2.18
CA ILE A 40 2.86 9.65 -3.27
C ILE A 40 3.49 10.93 -3.80
N ALA A 41 3.72 11.00 -5.10
CA ALA A 41 4.12 12.24 -5.75
C ALA A 41 2.87 13.06 -6.10
N ALA A 42 2.73 14.23 -5.49
CA ALA A 42 1.68 15.18 -5.79
C ALA A 42 1.96 15.92 -7.12
N PRO A 43 0.94 16.52 -7.76
CA PRO A 43 1.10 17.22 -9.04
C PRO A 43 2.15 18.35 -9.01
N ASN A 44 2.38 18.96 -7.84
CA ASN A 44 3.41 19.97 -7.60
C ASN A 44 4.83 19.40 -7.44
N LYS A 45 5.05 18.12 -7.77
CA LYS A 45 6.31 17.36 -7.63
C LYS A 45 6.77 17.13 -6.19
N GLN A 46 5.95 17.46 -5.19
CA GLN A 46 6.26 17.12 -3.80
C GLN A 46 5.95 15.65 -3.55
N VAL A 47 6.83 14.96 -2.84
CA VAL A 47 6.63 13.57 -2.43
C VAL A 47 6.17 13.56 -0.97
N VAL A 48 4.95 13.09 -0.75
CA VAL A 48 4.38 12.92 0.58
C VAL A 48 4.55 11.46 1.00
N ALA A 49 5.14 11.25 2.18
CA ALA A 49 5.29 9.92 2.78
C ALA A 49 4.24 9.76 3.88
N LEU A 50 3.34 8.81 3.69
CA LEU A 50 2.30 8.45 4.65
C LEU A 50 2.76 7.22 5.44
N PRO A 51 3.00 7.33 6.76
CA PRO A 51 3.29 6.18 7.59
C PRO A 51 2.01 5.36 7.82
N LEU A 52 2.12 4.04 7.71
CA LEU A 52 1.05 3.09 7.98
C LEU A 52 1.52 2.14 9.08
N SER A 53 0.69 1.96 10.11
CA SER A 53 0.90 0.89 11.07
C SER A 53 0.50 -0.45 10.43
N LEU A 54 1.32 -1.47 10.66
CA LEU A 54 1.05 -2.84 10.24
C LEU A 54 0.52 -3.70 11.39
N ASN A 55 0.18 -3.09 12.52
CA ASN A 55 -0.41 -3.78 13.66
C ASN A 55 -1.73 -4.43 13.24
N GLY A 56 -1.81 -5.75 13.40
CA GLY A 56 -2.98 -6.55 13.03
C GLY A 56 -3.05 -6.94 11.54
N PHE A 57 -2.11 -6.51 10.69
CA PHE A 57 -2.11 -6.83 9.26
C PHE A 57 -2.16 -8.34 8.99
N THR A 58 -1.31 -9.12 9.66
CA THR A 58 -1.25 -10.59 9.52
C THR A 58 -2.57 -11.27 9.88
N LYS A 59 -3.27 -10.77 10.90
CA LYS A 59 -4.57 -11.31 11.32
C LYS A 59 -5.66 -10.96 10.30
N ALA A 60 -5.70 -9.71 9.85
CA ALA A 60 -6.70 -9.23 8.89
C ALA A 60 -6.57 -9.91 7.52
N ILE A 61 -5.34 -10.08 7.01
CA ILE A 61 -5.15 -10.73 5.70
C ILE A 61 -5.52 -12.23 5.74
N ALA A 62 -5.32 -12.89 6.88
CA ALA A 62 -5.75 -14.27 7.07
C ALA A 62 -7.28 -14.40 7.08
N SER A 63 -8.02 -13.40 7.57
CA SER A 63 -9.49 -13.43 7.54
C SER A 63 -10.11 -13.16 6.17
N ILE A 64 -9.40 -12.49 5.27
CA ILE A 64 -9.90 -12.16 3.91
C ILE A 64 -9.67 -13.31 2.92
N LYS A 65 -8.68 -14.17 3.15
CA LYS A 65 -8.38 -15.33 2.27
C LYS A 65 -9.31 -16.54 2.48
N LYS A 66 -10.50 -16.33 3.04
CA LYS A 66 -11.47 -17.38 3.35
C LYS A 66 -12.60 -17.44 2.34
#